data_AF-A0A2N2ZD47-F1
#
_entry.id   AF-A0A2N2ZD47-F1
#
_cell.length_a   1.000
_cell.length_b   1.000
_cell.length_c   1.000
_cell.angle_alpha   90.00
_cell.angle_beta   90.00
_cell.angle_gamma   90.00
#
_symmetry.space_group_name_H-M   'P 1'
#
loop_
_entity.id
_entity.type
_entity.pdbx_description
1 polymer ?
#
loop_
_entity_poly.entity_id
_entity_poly.type
_entity_poly.pdbx_seq_one_letter_code
_entity_poly.pdbx_strand_id
1 'polypeptide(L)'
;MILNETYYQKLLEKFNDVQHLETNFSNNIIALTVKIILKHFQENKPLHINFQNSKESLLKVAGHLYVELANDIYKNHYDLPDNYCIGDKLKRIRDNQYYEITNIGKDDYTLRQILRKRKTEISPATLSGINYDRLTKNFVKIDGGTGISERTIKNYFSFFENLNDEKSDFPRLNFDRHTVFISKKPLWDSLSEKNKIPSIYLPNPREENHLSETKSIPALSDCLVYFTPKYEVCYQQIIQQDKKIKTIIVFDTEAAQIEQMILDKQRFGFNLIVLSNSLSPQKNTSIP
;
A
#
# COMPACT_ATOMS: atom_id res chain seq x y z
N MET A 1 6.50 28.65 15.30
CA MET A 1 5.17 29.22 14.96
C MET A 1 4.39 29.34 16.26
N ILE A 2 4.17 30.55 16.77
CA ILE A 2 3.30 30.75 17.94
C ILE A 2 1.88 30.86 17.38
N LEU A 3 1.17 29.74 17.31
CA LEU A 3 -0.28 29.77 17.12
C LEU A 3 -0.90 30.44 18.34
N ASN A 4 -1.96 31.21 18.15
CA ASN A 4 -2.82 31.63 19.26
C ASN A 4 -3.19 30.37 20.06
N GLU A 5 -2.89 30.36 21.36
CA GLU A 5 -3.05 29.18 22.22
C GLU A 5 -4.49 28.68 22.21
N THR A 6 -5.47 29.59 22.28
CA THR A 6 -6.89 29.27 22.21
C THR A 6 -7.26 28.62 20.87
N TYR A 7 -6.69 29.09 19.76
CA TYR A 7 -6.91 28.49 18.44
C TYR A 7 -6.31 27.08 18.37
N TYR A 8 -5.10 26.91 18.91
CA TYR A 8 -4.43 25.61 18.95
C TYR A 8 -5.20 24.59 19.79
N GLN A 9 -5.69 24.98 20.97
CA GLN A 9 -6.52 24.11 21.82
C GLN A 9 -7.83 23.71 21.11
N LYS A 10 -8.52 24.66 20.46
CA LYS A 10 -9.72 24.36 19.67
C LYS A 10 -9.46 23.39 18.53
N LEU A 11 -8.29 23.44 17.89
CA LEU A 11 -7.91 22.46 16.88
C LEU A 11 -7.68 21.07 17.50
N LEU A 12 -6.99 20.98 18.63
CA LEU A 12 -6.79 19.71 19.33
C LEU A 12 -8.13 19.07 19.72
N GLU A 13 -9.05 19.84 20.29
CA GLU A 13 -10.39 19.39 20.64
C GLU A 13 -11.17 18.92 19.41
N LYS A 14 -11.16 19.70 18.32
CA LYS A 14 -11.89 19.38 17.09
C LYS A 14 -11.48 18.04 16.46
N PHE A 15 -10.21 17.67 16.57
CA PHE A 15 -9.67 16.44 15.98
C PHE A 15 -9.37 15.36 17.02
N ASN A 16 -9.83 15.52 18.26
CA ASN A 16 -9.52 14.58 19.34
C ASN A 16 -10.00 13.16 19.02
N ASP A 17 -11.23 13.06 18.49
CA ASP A 17 -11.94 11.81 18.20
C ASP A 17 -11.45 11.10 16.91
N VAL A 18 -10.49 11.69 16.19
CA VAL A 18 -9.93 11.03 15.00
C VAL A 18 -9.06 9.86 15.44
N GLN A 19 -9.58 8.66 15.18
CA GLN A 19 -8.87 7.41 15.38
C GLN A 19 -7.65 7.32 14.46
N HIS A 20 -6.58 6.78 15.01
CA HIS A 20 -5.28 6.57 14.37
C HIS A 20 -4.62 5.37 15.08
N LEU A 21 -3.78 4.64 14.35
CA LEU A 21 -3.16 3.39 14.78
C LEU A 21 -1.94 3.63 15.66
N GLU A 22 -1.20 4.71 15.43
CA GLU A 22 0.06 4.96 16.12
C GLU A 22 -0.09 5.75 17.42
N THR A 23 0.36 5.18 18.53
CA THR A 23 0.32 5.86 19.84
C THR A 23 1.52 6.78 20.11
N ASN A 24 2.57 6.71 19.29
CA ASN A 24 3.86 7.36 19.57
C ASN A 24 4.23 8.45 18.56
N PHE A 25 3.49 9.57 18.59
CA PHE A 25 3.92 10.76 17.86
C PHE A 25 5.09 11.45 18.55
N SER A 26 6.09 11.85 17.76
CA SER A 26 7.25 12.59 18.28
C SER A 26 6.91 13.98 18.82
N ASN A 27 5.80 14.59 18.38
CA ASN A 27 5.24 15.81 18.96
C ASN A 27 3.75 15.98 18.59
N ASN A 28 3.08 16.89 19.31
CA ASN A 28 1.64 17.18 19.11
C ASN A 28 1.33 17.77 17.73
N ILE A 29 2.27 18.45 17.07
CA ILE A 29 2.05 19.05 15.75
C ILE A 29 1.91 17.94 14.69
N ILE A 30 2.78 16.94 14.72
CA ILE A 30 2.73 15.78 13.83
C ILE A 30 1.45 15.00 14.10
N ALA A 31 1.13 14.75 15.37
CA ALA A 31 -0.12 14.09 15.76
C ALA A 31 -1.36 14.79 15.20
N LEU A 32 -1.46 16.11 15.44
CA LEU A 32 -2.57 16.92 14.94
C LEU A 32 -2.62 16.94 13.41
N THR A 33 -1.48 17.09 12.75
CA THR A 33 -1.41 17.11 11.28
C THR A 33 -1.88 15.79 10.68
N VAL A 34 -1.42 14.66 11.22
CA VAL A 34 -1.87 13.33 10.80
C VAL A 34 -3.37 13.20 11.02
N LYS A 35 -3.90 13.57 12.19
CA LYS A 35 -5.35 13.54 12.48
C LYS A 35 -6.17 14.39 11.51
N ILE A 36 -5.70 15.59 11.17
CA ILE A 36 -6.37 16.46 10.18
C ILE A 36 -6.43 15.75 8.82
N ILE A 37 -5.32 15.16 8.38
CA ILE A 37 -5.23 14.45 7.11
C ILE A 37 -6.14 13.22 7.10
N LEU A 38 -6.10 12.40 8.17
CA LEU A 38 -6.93 11.21 8.30
C LEU A 38 -8.42 11.54 8.29
N LYS A 39 -8.84 12.65 8.93
CA LYS A 39 -10.23 13.10 8.88
C LYS A 39 -10.69 13.42 7.45
N HIS A 40 -9.86 14.12 6.68
CA HIS A 40 -10.18 14.44 5.28
C HIS A 40 -10.13 13.19 4.38
N PHE A 41 -9.21 12.28 4.66
CA PHE A 41 -9.15 10.97 4.02
C PHE A 41 -10.44 10.16 4.23
N GLN A 42 -10.89 10.03 5.47
CA GLN A 42 -12.12 9.32 5.84
C GLN A 42 -13.37 9.96 5.20
N GLU A 43 -13.41 11.28 5.11
CA GLU A 43 -14.52 12.02 4.49
C GLU A 43 -14.42 12.11 2.96
N ASN A 44 -13.38 11.52 2.34
CA ASN A 44 -13.10 11.61 0.91
C ASN A 44 -13.03 13.06 0.39
N LYS A 45 -12.52 13.97 1.22
CA LYS A 45 -12.37 15.40 0.92
C LYS A 45 -10.93 15.71 0.53
N PRO A 46 -10.72 16.53 -0.52
CA PRO A 46 -9.38 16.95 -0.87
C PRO A 46 -8.83 17.91 0.19
N LEU A 47 -7.52 17.94 0.33
CA LEU A 47 -6.84 18.74 1.35
C LEU A 47 -5.47 19.20 0.83
N HIS A 48 -5.11 20.46 1.07
CA HIS A 48 -3.75 20.96 0.79
C HIS A 48 -3.11 21.54 2.05
N ILE A 49 -2.06 20.89 2.55
CA ILE A 49 -1.24 21.40 3.67
C ILE A 49 0.14 21.81 3.15
N ASN A 50 0.58 23.01 3.53
CA ASN A 50 1.94 23.47 3.29
C ASN A 50 2.78 23.51 4.57
N PHE A 51 3.91 22.81 4.59
CA PHE A 51 4.80 22.64 5.75
C PHE A 51 5.85 23.75 5.92
N GLN A 52 5.87 24.77 5.04
CA GLN A 52 6.70 25.98 5.18
C GLN A 52 8.17 25.71 5.57
N ASN A 53 8.87 24.90 4.77
CA ASN A 53 10.26 24.48 4.98
C ASN A 53 10.50 23.52 6.17
N SER A 54 9.46 22.86 6.70
CA SER A 54 9.57 21.83 7.75
C SER A 54 9.71 20.42 7.16
N LYS A 55 10.81 20.17 6.44
CA LYS A 55 11.07 18.90 5.74
C LYS A 55 11.03 17.69 6.67
N GLU A 56 11.61 17.80 7.86
CA GLU A 56 11.62 16.70 8.84
C GLU A 56 10.20 16.33 9.30
N SER A 57 9.35 17.32 9.55
CA SER A 57 7.96 17.07 9.95
C SER A 57 7.18 16.42 8.82
N LEU A 58 7.38 16.87 7.57
CA LEU A 58 6.75 16.26 6.40
C LEU A 58 7.14 14.77 6.25
N LEU A 59 8.42 14.44 6.43
CA LEU A 59 8.89 13.04 6.37
C LEU A 59 8.28 12.18 7.48
N LYS A 60 8.18 12.70 8.71
CA LYS A 60 7.54 11.98 9.82
C LYS A 60 6.04 11.77 9.57
N VAL A 61 5.32 12.80 9.12
CA VAL A 61 3.91 12.69 8.72
C VAL A 61 3.75 11.66 7.61
N ALA A 62 4.63 11.66 6.60
CA ALA A 62 4.60 10.68 5.51
C ALA A 62 4.73 9.24 6.02
N GLY A 63 5.62 8.99 6.98
CA GLY A 63 5.80 7.68 7.60
C GLY A 63 4.52 7.19 8.30
N HIS A 64 3.88 8.05 9.08
CA HIS A 64 2.61 7.73 9.73
C HIS A 64 1.50 7.45 8.70
N LEU A 65 1.36 8.31 7.69
CA LEU A 65 0.36 8.11 6.63
C LEU A 65 0.60 6.83 5.83
N TYR A 66 1.85 6.42 5.62
CA TYR A 66 2.16 5.17 4.94
C TYR A 66 1.56 3.96 5.68
N VAL A 67 1.65 3.91 7.00
CA VAL A 67 1.10 2.82 7.81
C VAL A 67 -0.43 2.89 7.87
N GLU A 68 -0.97 4.07 8.19
CA GLU A 68 -2.42 4.29 8.32
C GLU A 68 -3.18 3.91 7.04
N LEU A 69 -2.71 4.41 5.90
CA LEU A 69 -3.41 4.23 4.64
C LEU A 69 -3.19 2.84 4.05
N ALA A 70 -2.04 2.21 4.30
CA ALA A 70 -1.86 0.80 3.98
C ALA A 70 -2.82 -0.09 4.79
N ASN A 71 -3.03 0.23 6.07
CA ASN A 71 -3.95 -0.53 6.90
C ASN A 71 -5.42 -0.33 6.50
N ASP A 72 -5.81 0.88 6.08
CA ASP A 72 -7.14 1.11 5.52
C ASP A 72 -7.41 0.20 4.30
N ILE A 73 -6.46 0.15 3.36
CA ILE A 73 -6.58 -0.76 2.21
C ILE A 73 -6.64 -2.23 2.67
N TYR A 74 -5.77 -2.63 3.60
CA TYR A 74 -5.71 -4.00 4.12
C TYR A 74 -7.02 -4.46 4.78
N LYS A 75 -7.74 -3.56 5.46
CA LYS A 75 -9.01 -3.88 6.14
C LYS A 75 -10.21 -3.80 5.23
N ASN A 76 -10.27 -2.75 4.40
CA ASN A 76 -11.52 -2.33 3.76
C ASN A 76 -11.56 -2.64 2.26
N HIS A 77 -10.41 -2.97 1.68
CA HIS A 77 -10.21 -3.09 0.23
C HIS A 77 -9.47 -4.38 -0.15
N TYR A 78 -9.49 -5.39 0.72
CA TYR A 78 -8.98 -6.71 0.35
C TYR A 78 -10.00 -7.43 -0.52
N ASP A 79 -9.49 -8.25 -1.44
CA ASP A 79 -10.30 -9.15 -2.24
C ASP A 79 -9.75 -10.57 -2.18
N LEU A 80 -10.62 -11.53 -2.44
CA LEU A 80 -10.19 -12.90 -2.69
C LEU A 80 -9.65 -12.98 -4.12
N PRO A 81 -8.71 -13.90 -4.41
CA PRO A 81 -8.21 -14.02 -5.76
C PRO A 81 -9.32 -14.39 -6.75
N ASP A 82 -9.58 -13.48 -7.70
CA ASP A 82 -10.21 -13.64 -9.01
C ASP A 82 -10.38 -15.09 -9.46
N ASN A 83 -9.23 -15.65 -9.81
CA ASN A 83 -9.11 -16.99 -10.32
C ASN A 83 -7.72 -17.54 -10.03
N TYR A 84 -7.70 -18.85 -9.80
CA TYR A 84 -6.50 -19.65 -9.79
C TYR A 84 -6.37 -20.35 -11.14
N CYS A 85 -5.22 -20.22 -11.78
CA CYS A 85 -4.95 -20.74 -13.12
C CYS A 85 -3.97 -21.92 -13.07
N ILE A 86 -4.03 -22.80 -14.08
CA ILE A 86 -3.02 -23.84 -14.26
C ILE A 86 -1.65 -23.17 -14.44
N GLY A 87 -0.63 -23.67 -13.73
CA GLY A 87 0.71 -23.09 -13.67
C GLY A 87 0.90 -22.04 -12.57
N ASP A 88 -0.17 -21.62 -11.87
CA ASP A 88 -0.02 -20.75 -10.71
C ASP A 88 0.83 -21.43 -9.64
N LYS A 89 1.80 -20.68 -9.12
CA LYS A 89 2.64 -21.12 -8.02
C LYS A 89 2.04 -20.65 -6.71
N LEU A 90 1.99 -21.58 -5.77
CA LEU A 90 1.41 -21.40 -4.46
C LEU A 90 2.44 -21.75 -3.39
N LYS A 91 2.41 -21.03 -2.29
CA LYS A 91 3.14 -21.39 -1.08
C LYS A 91 2.15 -21.68 0.04
N ARG A 92 2.24 -22.88 0.61
CA ARG A 92 1.37 -23.27 1.71
C ARG A 92 1.84 -22.66 3.01
N ILE A 93 0.92 -22.04 3.76
CA ILE A 93 1.23 -21.29 4.98
C ILE A 93 1.74 -22.23 6.10
N ARG A 94 1.11 -23.39 6.26
CA ARG A 94 1.39 -24.33 7.37
C ARG A 94 2.80 -24.91 7.36
N ASP A 95 3.29 -25.33 6.19
CA ASP A 95 4.54 -26.08 6.05
C ASP A 95 5.59 -25.39 5.15
N ASN A 96 5.27 -24.20 4.63
CA ASN A 96 6.12 -23.40 3.74
C ASN A 96 6.58 -24.14 2.47
N GLN A 97 5.83 -25.16 2.05
CA GLN A 97 6.12 -25.88 0.83
C GLN A 97 5.52 -25.15 -0.38
N TYR A 98 6.19 -25.32 -1.52
CA TYR A 98 5.77 -24.76 -2.78
C TYR A 98 4.97 -25.79 -3.56
N TYR A 99 3.91 -25.31 -4.22
CA TYR A 99 3.01 -26.09 -5.05
C TYR A 99 2.74 -25.36 -6.35
N GLU A 100 2.36 -26.12 -7.37
CA GLU A 100 1.90 -25.63 -8.66
C GLU A 100 0.52 -26.22 -8.94
N ILE A 101 -0.40 -25.40 -9.45
CA ILE A 101 -1.70 -25.89 -9.90
C ILE A 101 -1.51 -26.62 -11.23
N THR A 102 -1.80 -27.91 -11.26
CA THR A 102 -1.65 -28.74 -12.47
C THR A 102 -2.97 -29.06 -13.14
N ASN A 103 -4.08 -28.99 -12.40
CA ASN A 103 -5.41 -29.22 -12.95
C ASN A 103 -6.46 -28.41 -12.19
N ILE A 104 -7.49 -27.97 -12.91
CA ILE A 104 -8.67 -27.28 -12.39
C ILE A 104 -9.88 -28.10 -12.83
N GLY A 105 -10.52 -28.77 -11.88
CA GLY A 105 -11.81 -29.42 -12.08
C GLY A 105 -12.97 -28.43 -11.93
N LYS A 106 -14.19 -28.96 -11.83
CA LYS A 106 -15.40 -28.12 -11.72
C LYS A 106 -15.43 -27.34 -10.40
N ASP A 107 -15.06 -27.99 -9.30
CA ASP A 107 -15.14 -27.44 -7.94
C ASP A 107 -13.84 -27.64 -7.14
N ASP A 108 -12.79 -28.18 -7.78
CA ASP A 108 -11.56 -28.58 -7.13
C ASP A 108 -10.29 -28.31 -7.95
N TYR A 109 -9.18 -28.23 -7.22
CA TYR A 109 -7.85 -27.97 -7.73
C TYR A 109 -6.96 -29.16 -7.42
N THR A 110 -6.09 -29.50 -8.36
CA THR A 110 -4.99 -30.44 -8.14
C THR A 110 -3.68 -29.68 -8.07
N LEU A 111 -2.95 -29.87 -6.98
CA LEU A 111 -1.67 -29.24 -6.71
C LEU A 111 -0.54 -30.27 -6.77
N ARG A 112 0.55 -29.93 -7.43
CA ARG A 112 1.80 -30.71 -7.43
C ARG A 112 2.87 -29.97 -6.63
N GLN A 113 3.51 -30.66 -5.69
CA GLN A 113 4.60 -30.10 -4.92
C GLN A 113 5.79 -29.75 -5.81
N ILE A 114 6.34 -28.55 -5.67
CA ILE A 114 7.57 -28.12 -6.34
C ILE A 114 8.76 -28.50 -5.45
N LEU A 115 9.49 -29.53 -5.86
CA LEU A 115 10.69 -29.99 -5.15
C LEU A 115 11.86 -29.05 -5.40
N ARG A 116 12.65 -28.79 -4.35
CA ARG A 116 13.93 -28.08 -4.51
C ARG A 116 14.91 -28.99 -5.23
N LYS A 117 15.69 -28.44 -6.18
CA LYS A 117 16.66 -29.10 -7.08
C LYS A 117 17.65 -30.11 -6.44
N ARG A 118 17.73 -30.21 -5.11
CA ARG A 118 18.64 -31.10 -4.37
C ARG A 118 18.03 -32.43 -3.93
N LYS A 119 16.74 -32.69 -4.21
CA LYS A 119 16.07 -33.96 -3.86
C LYS A 119 15.55 -34.63 -5.12
N THR A 120 16.43 -35.29 -5.86
CA THR A 120 16.13 -35.98 -7.13
C THR A 120 15.48 -37.35 -6.95
N GLU A 121 15.38 -37.86 -5.72
CA GLU A 121 14.88 -39.22 -5.42
C GLU A 121 13.44 -39.26 -4.86
N ILE A 122 12.77 -38.11 -4.71
CA ILE A 122 11.42 -38.06 -4.15
C ILE A 122 10.43 -37.72 -5.27
N SER A 123 9.38 -38.51 -5.43
CA SER A 123 8.26 -38.14 -6.31
C SER A 123 7.49 -36.97 -5.68
N PRO A 124 7.17 -35.90 -6.44
CA PRO A 124 6.46 -34.75 -5.89
C PRO A 124 5.09 -35.18 -5.37
N ALA A 125 4.77 -34.80 -4.13
CA ALA A 125 3.44 -35.06 -3.57
C ALA A 125 2.37 -34.35 -4.41
N THR A 126 1.27 -35.05 -4.69
CA THR A 126 0.11 -34.48 -5.37
C THR A 126 -1.03 -34.37 -4.37
N LEU A 127 -1.65 -33.19 -4.29
CA LEU A 127 -2.84 -32.93 -3.49
C LEU A 127 -4.02 -32.71 -4.44
N SER A 128 -4.98 -33.61 -4.42
CA SER A 128 -6.22 -33.51 -5.20
C SER A 128 -7.41 -33.12 -4.29
N GLY A 129 -8.52 -32.69 -4.90
CA GLY A 129 -9.75 -32.37 -4.17
C GLY A 129 -9.65 -31.13 -3.27
N ILE A 130 -8.73 -30.20 -3.55
CA ILE A 130 -8.65 -28.93 -2.82
C ILE A 130 -9.67 -27.98 -3.43
N ASN A 131 -10.70 -27.59 -2.69
CA ASN A 131 -11.66 -26.59 -3.14
C ASN A 131 -11.10 -25.17 -3.00
N TYR A 132 -11.80 -24.19 -3.59
CA TYR A 132 -11.42 -22.78 -3.57
C TYR A 132 -11.20 -22.23 -2.15
N ASP A 133 -12.12 -22.50 -1.21
CA ASP A 133 -12.02 -22.05 0.19
C ASP A 133 -10.75 -22.56 0.91
N ARG A 134 -10.40 -23.83 0.71
CA ARG A 134 -9.16 -24.38 1.26
C ARG A 134 -7.92 -23.79 0.60
N LEU A 135 -8.01 -23.46 -0.69
CA LEU A 135 -6.93 -22.86 -1.44
C LEU A 135 -6.63 -21.44 -0.91
N THR A 136 -7.65 -20.59 -0.83
CA THR A 136 -7.52 -19.20 -0.36
C THR A 136 -7.06 -19.12 1.10
N LYS A 137 -7.56 -19.98 1.99
CA LYS A 137 -7.18 -19.96 3.41
C LYS A 137 -5.77 -20.45 3.69
N ASN A 138 -5.30 -21.47 2.95
CA ASN A 138 -4.07 -22.17 3.31
C ASN A 138 -2.87 -21.87 2.39
N PHE A 139 -3.10 -21.22 1.26
CA PHE A 139 -2.08 -21.00 0.24
C PHE A 139 -1.99 -19.54 -0.17
N VAL A 140 -0.76 -19.10 -0.37
CA VAL A 140 -0.41 -17.78 -0.90
C VAL A 140 0.01 -17.93 -2.35
N LYS A 141 -0.67 -17.23 -3.26
CA LYS A 141 -0.22 -17.12 -4.66
C LYS A 141 1.07 -16.29 -4.70
N ILE A 142 2.07 -16.77 -5.43
CA ILE A 142 3.38 -16.13 -5.55
C ILE A 142 3.74 -15.88 -7.00
N ASP A 143 4.50 -14.82 -7.24
CA ASP A 143 5.01 -14.53 -8.58
C ASP A 143 6.02 -15.59 -9.05
N GLY A 144 5.86 -16.00 -10.31
CA GLY A 144 6.67 -17.03 -10.94
C GLY A 144 8.14 -16.63 -11.05
N GLY A 145 9.00 -17.25 -10.22
CA GLY A 145 10.46 -17.07 -10.29
C GLY A 145 11.07 -16.47 -9.03
N THR A 146 10.26 -15.84 -8.18
CA THR A 146 10.68 -15.27 -6.90
C THR A 146 10.18 -16.14 -5.75
N GLY A 147 11.10 -16.79 -5.04
CA GLY A 147 10.76 -17.47 -3.79
C GLY A 147 10.51 -16.44 -2.68
N ILE A 148 9.51 -16.69 -1.83
CA ILE A 148 9.28 -15.89 -0.63
C ILE A 148 9.78 -16.64 0.60
N SER A 149 10.57 -15.99 1.45
CA SER A 149 11.01 -16.62 2.70
C SER A 149 9.82 -16.83 3.64
N GLU A 150 9.89 -17.87 4.47
CA GLU A 150 8.91 -18.06 5.57
C GLU A 150 8.86 -16.84 6.49
N ARG A 151 10.03 -16.28 6.81
CA ARG A 151 10.15 -15.08 7.64
C ARG A 151 9.39 -13.90 7.05
N THR A 152 9.48 -13.67 5.74
CA THR A 152 8.80 -12.56 5.07
C THR A 152 7.27 -12.70 5.16
N ILE A 153 6.75 -13.90 4.92
CA ILE A 153 5.31 -14.18 5.05
C ILE A 153 4.84 -13.98 6.49
N LYS A 154 5.56 -14.56 7.46
CA LYS A 154 5.21 -14.42 8.89
C LYS A 154 5.26 -12.97 9.33
N ASN A 155 6.30 -12.23 8.96
CA ASN A 155 6.42 -10.81 9.28
C ASN A 155 5.26 -9.99 8.71
N TYR A 156 4.83 -10.28 7.48
CA TYR A 156 3.68 -9.62 6.86
C TYR A 156 2.41 -9.84 7.67
N PHE A 157 2.06 -11.10 7.97
CA PHE A 157 0.85 -11.41 8.74
C PHE A 157 0.93 -10.85 10.16
N SER A 158 2.01 -11.13 10.88
CA SER A 158 2.17 -10.64 12.25
C SER A 158 2.18 -9.12 12.35
N PHE A 159 2.63 -8.40 11.31
CA PHE A 159 2.55 -6.94 11.30
C PHE A 159 1.10 -6.45 11.36
N PHE A 160 0.24 -6.92 10.44
CA PHE A 160 -1.16 -6.48 10.41
C PHE A 160 -1.99 -7.08 11.55
N GLU A 161 -1.68 -8.29 12.01
CA GLU A 161 -2.34 -8.87 13.20
C GLU A 161 -2.06 -8.03 14.43
N ASN A 162 -0.80 -7.66 14.68
CA ASN A 162 -0.43 -6.82 15.81
C ASN A 162 -0.96 -5.39 15.66
N LEU A 163 -1.01 -4.86 14.44
CA LEU A 163 -1.50 -3.51 14.16
C LEU A 163 -3.01 -3.38 14.42
N ASN A 164 -3.77 -4.45 14.22
CA ASN A 164 -5.24 -4.44 14.33
C ASN A 164 -5.79 -5.17 15.56
N ASP A 165 -4.93 -5.86 16.33
CA ASP A 165 -5.31 -6.78 17.40
C ASP A 165 -6.32 -7.84 16.92
N GLU A 166 -6.14 -8.32 15.69
CA GLU A 166 -7.08 -9.19 14.99
C GLU A 166 -6.32 -10.25 14.19
N LYS A 167 -6.64 -11.53 14.38
CA LYS A 167 -6.11 -12.61 13.52
C LYS A 167 -6.92 -12.70 12.24
N SER A 168 -6.23 -12.83 11.11
CA SER A 168 -6.89 -13.06 9.83
C SER A 168 -7.08 -14.55 9.56
N ASP A 169 -8.29 -14.96 9.21
CA ASP A 169 -8.61 -16.35 8.84
C ASP A 169 -7.98 -16.78 7.52
N PHE A 170 -7.58 -15.82 6.69
CA PHE A 170 -6.96 -16.03 5.39
C PHE A 170 -5.93 -14.94 5.06
N PRO A 171 -4.96 -15.22 4.18
CA PRO A 171 -4.01 -14.24 3.70
C PRO A 171 -4.66 -13.19 2.80
N ARG A 172 -4.79 -11.95 3.28
CA ARG A 172 -5.22 -10.81 2.45
C ARG A 172 -4.05 -10.39 1.57
N LEU A 173 -4.09 -10.66 0.27
CA LEU A 173 -2.94 -10.43 -0.63
C LEU A 173 -3.33 -9.84 -1.98
N ASN A 174 -4.62 -9.68 -2.25
CA ASN A 174 -5.14 -8.97 -3.42
C ASN A 174 -5.99 -7.82 -2.91
N PHE A 175 -5.95 -6.70 -3.61
CA PHE A 175 -6.63 -5.48 -3.19
C PHE A 175 -7.39 -4.87 -4.36
N ASP A 176 -8.65 -4.52 -4.12
CA ASP A 176 -9.50 -3.91 -5.15
C ASP A 176 -9.17 -2.43 -5.36
N ARG A 177 -8.54 -1.80 -4.37
CA ARG A 177 -8.08 -0.41 -4.39
C ARG A 177 -6.72 -0.23 -3.76
N HIS A 178 -6.05 0.85 -4.15
CA HIS A 178 -4.68 1.14 -3.73
C HIS A 178 -4.54 2.60 -3.29
N THR A 179 -3.54 2.89 -2.45
CA THR A 179 -3.11 4.26 -2.18
C THR A 179 -1.87 4.59 -3.01
N VAL A 180 -1.78 5.80 -3.57
CA VAL A 180 -0.60 6.24 -4.34
C VAL A 180 0.09 7.41 -3.67
N PHE A 181 1.41 7.29 -3.49
CA PHE A 181 2.28 8.35 -3.00
C PHE A 181 3.08 8.90 -4.18
N ILE A 182 2.76 10.12 -4.59
CA ILE A 182 3.56 10.87 -5.55
C ILE A 182 4.69 11.55 -4.78
N SER A 183 5.88 10.97 -4.87
CA SER A 183 7.04 11.41 -4.10
C SER A 183 8.33 10.90 -4.73
N LYS A 184 9.43 11.63 -4.52
CA LYS A 184 10.75 11.17 -4.94
C LYS A 184 11.16 9.90 -4.19
N LYS A 185 11.92 9.04 -4.87
CA LYS A 185 12.44 7.76 -4.33
C LYS A 185 13.01 7.81 -2.91
N PRO A 186 13.74 8.88 -2.48
CA PRO A 186 14.26 8.95 -1.12
C PRO A 186 13.20 8.85 -0.01
N LEU A 187 11.97 9.34 -0.24
CA LEU A 187 10.90 9.18 0.74
C LEU A 187 10.59 7.69 0.92
N TRP A 188 10.33 6.98 -0.17
CA TRP A 188 10.07 5.54 -0.16
C TRP A 188 11.24 4.75 0.45
N ASP A 189 12.47 5.09 0.11
CA ASP A 189 13.66 4.42 0.64
C ASP A 189 13.78 4.53 2.16
N SER A 190 13.32 5.65 2.74
CA SER A 190 13.43 5.97 4.17
C SER A 190 12.35 5.34 5.06
N LEU A 191 11.32 4.70 4.50
CA LEU A 191 10.20 4.14 5.27
C LEU A 191 10.63 2.90 6.08
N SER A 192 10.48 2.96 7.41
CA SER A 192 10.85 1.89 8.35
C SER A 192 10.11 0.58 8.10
N GLU A 193 8.81 0.68 7.81
CA GLU A 193 7.92 -0.47 7.62
C GLU A 193 7.83 -0.95 6.16
N LYS A 194 8.71 -0.45 5.27
CA LYS A 194 8.73 -0.80 3.85
C LYS A 194 8.74 -2.31 3.60
N ASN A 195 9.54 -3.06 4.37
CA ASN A 195 9.69 -4.51 4.18
C ASN A 195 8.54 -5.35 4.77
N LYS A 196 7.58 -4.71 5.47
CA LYS A 196 6.40 -5.37 6.05
C LYS A 196 5.11 -5.01 5.32
N ILE A 197 5.06 -3.83 4.71
CA ILE A 197 3.92 -3.36 3.92
C ILE A 197 4.23 -3.56 2.42
N PRO A 198 3.46 -4.39 1.69
CA PRO A 198 3.58 -4.53 0.24
C PRO A 198 3.40 -3.18 -0.46
N SER A 199 4.48 -2.68 -1.04
CA SER A 199 4.49 -1.46 -1.82
C SER A 199 5.33 -1.61 -3.08
N ILE A 200 5.00 -0.85 -4.13
CA ILE A 200 5.68 -0.89 -5.41
C ILE A 200 6.13 0.50 -5.79
N TYR A 201 7.42 0.68 -6.04
CA TYR A 201 7.98 1.88 -6.64
C TYR A 201 8.01 1.73 -8.16
N LEU A 202 7.35 2.67 -8.85
CA LEU A 202 7.34 2.77 -10.30
C LEU A 202 8.26 3.92 -10.72
N PRO A 203 9.44 3.64 -11.29
CA PRO A 203 10.42 4.67 -11.64
C PRO A 203 9.95 5.53 -12.81
N ASN A 204 10.49 6.75 -12.91
CA ASN A 204 10.32 7.58 -14.11
C ASN A 204 11.38 7.20 -15.15
N PRO A 205 11.00 6.61 -16.30
CA PRO A 205 11.96 6.16 -17.30
C PRO A 205 12.74 7.29 -17.96
N ARG A 206 12.27 8.55 -17.84
CA ARG A 206 12.97 9.73 -18.39
C ARG A 206 14.02 10.31 -17.44
N GLU A 207 13.96 9.99 -16.15
CA GLU A 207 14.80 10.61 -15.11
C GLU A 207 15.67 9.59 -14.36
N GLU A 208 15.33 8.31 -14.42
CA GLU A 208 15.98 7.26 -13.66
C GLU A 208 16.58 6.19 -14.59
N ASN A 209 17.79 5.74 -14.26
CA ASN A 209 18.50 4.70 -15.03
C ASN A 209 17.89 3.30 -14.84
N HIS A 210 17.05 3.11 -13.80
CA HIS A 210 16.37 1.85 -13.54
C HIS A 210 14.94 1.93 -14.08
N LEU A 211 14.65 1.11 -15.09
CA LEU A 211 13.35 1.10 -15.77
C LEU A 211 12.36 0.10 -15.17
N SER A 212 12.82 -0.80 -14.31
CA SER A 212 11.98 -1.85 -13.71
C SER A 212 11.33 -1.36 -12.43
N GLU A 213 10.06 -1.70 -12.25
CA GLU A 213 9.36 -1.56 -10.97
C GLU A 213 10.15 -2.26 -9.84
N THR A 214 10.11 -1.67 -8.65
CA THR A 214 10.76 -2.25 -7.47
C THR A 214 9.70 -2.52 -6.40
N LYS A 215 9.48 -3.80 -6.10
CA LYS A 215 8.56 -4.24 -5.05
C LYS A 215 9.28 -4.29 -3.70
N SER A 216 8.63 -3.83 -2.63
CA SER A 216 9.15 -3.98 -1.27
C SER A 216 9.17 -5.44 -0.79
N ILE A 217 8.22 -6.24 -1.29
CA ILE A 217 8.15 -7.68 -1.10
C ILE A 217 8.05 -8.35 -2.48
N PRO A 218 9.19 -8.73 -3.10
CA PRO A 218 9.26 -9.16 -4.51
C PRO A 218 8.36 -10.32 -4.93
N ALA A 219 7.97 -11.17 -4.00
CA ALA A 219 7.22 -12.37 -4.31
C ALA A 219 5.69 -12.20 -4.23
N LEU A 220 5.21 -11.03 -3.79
CA LEU A 220 3.79 -10.70 -3.81
C LEU A 220 3.45 -10.03 -5.14
N SER A 221 2.38 -10.52 -5.77
CA SER A 221 1.91 -10.03 -7.06
C SER A 221 1.30 -8.63 -6.96
N ASP A 222 0.51 -8.40 -5.91
CA ASP A 222 -0.19 -7.14 -5.65
C ASP A 222 0.39 -6.40 -4.44
N CYS A 223 -0.06 -5.16 -4.23
CA CYS A 223 0.43 -4.29 -3.17
C CYS A 223 -0.68 -3.42 -2.57
N LEU A 224 -0.41 -2.80 -1.41
CA LEU A 224 -1.32 -1.85 -0.77
C LEU A 224 -1.07 -0.42 -1.28
N VAL A 225 0.20 -0.11 -1.56
CA VAL A 225 0.68 1.25 -1.80
C VAL A 225 1.60 1.31 -3.02
N TYR A 226 1.30 2.21 -3.95
CA TYR A 226 2.22 2.57 -5.02
C TYR A 226 3.00 3.84 -4.69
N PHE A 227 4.25 3.90 -5.14
CA PHE A 227 5.07 5.10 -5.14
C PHE A 227 5.44 5.46 -6.57
N THR A 228 5.26 6.73 -6.92
CA THR A 228 5.65 7.26 -8.24
C THR A 228 6.37 8.59 -8.06
N PRO A 229 7.46 8.87 -8.79
CA PRO A 229 8.19 10.15 -8.67
C PRO A 229 7.45 11.36 -9.26
N LYS A 230 6.43 11.11 -10.09
CA LYS A 230 5.62 12.12 -10.79
C LYS A 230 4.21 11.62 -11.08
N TYR A 231 3.28 12.54 -11.25
CA TYR A 231 1.89 12.27 -11.59
C TYR A 231 1.73 11.63 -12.97
N GLU A 232 2.51 12.06 -13.96
CA GLU A 232 2.47 11.46 -15.30
C GLU A 232 2.72 9.95 -15.24
N VAL A 233 3.64 9.50 -14.37
CA VAL A 233 3.94 8.08 -14.16
C VAL A 233 2.76 7.36 -13.50
N CYS A 234 2.16 7.95 -12.46
CA CYS A 234 0.94 7.44 -11.83
C CYS A 234 -0.20 7.31 -12.84
N TYR A 235 -0.41 8.33 -13.66
CA TYR A 235 -1.45 8.35 -14.67
C TYR A 235 -1.26 7.21 -15.69
N GLN A 236 -0.06 7.07 -16.25
CA GLN A 236 0.22 6.10 -17.30
C GLN A 236 0.26 4.64 -16.79
N GLN A 237 0.87 4.41 -15.62
CA GLN A 237 1.16 3.06 -15.14
C GLN A 237 0.14 2.51 -14.14
N ILE A 238 -0.71 3.36 -13.56
CA ILE A 238 -1.72 2.96 -12.57
C ILE A 238 -3.11 3.28 -13.10
N ILE A 239 -3.41 4.57 -13.32
CA ILE A 239 -4.77 5.02 -13.69
C ILE A 239 -5.20 4.45 -15.04
N GLN A 240 -4.35 4.55 -16.07
CA GLN A 240 -4.66 4.03 -17.42
C GLN A 240 -4.66 2.50 -17.50
N GLN A 241 -4.13 1.81 -16.49
CA GLN A 241 -4.15 0.36 -16.39
C GLN A 241 -5.38 -0.15 -15.60
N ASP A 242 -6.40 0.71 -15.44
CA ASP A 242 -7.66 0.44 -14.73
C ASP A 242 -7.49 0.00 -13.26
N LYS A 243 -6.33 0.28 -12.65
CA LYS A 243 -6.13 0.07 -11.21
C LYS A 243 -6.91 1.13 -10.43
N LYS A 244 -7.83 0.70 -9.58
CA LYS A 244 -8.66 1.62 -8.80
C LYS A 244 -7.83 2.23 -7.67
N ILE A 245 -7.88 3.55 -7.56
CA ILE A 245 -7.16 4.27 -6.51
C ILE A 245 -8.17 4.77 -5.49
N LYS A 246 -7.89 4.54 -4.21
CA LYS A 246 -8.65 5.14 -3.10
C LYS A 246 -8.24 6.59 -2.91
N THR A 247 -6.94 6.83 -2.77
CA THR A 247 -6.38 8.17 -2.50
C THR A 247 -5.02 8.32 -3.16
N ILE A 248 -4.76 9.52 -3.69
CA ILE A 248 -3.45 9.99 -4.13
C ILE A 248 -2.96 11.03 -3.12
N ILE A 249 -1.73 10.84 -2.61
CA ILE A 249 -1.03 11.81 -1.78
C ILE A 249 0.16 12.35 -2.55
N VAL A 250 0.25 13.66 -2.64
CA VAL A 250 1.32 14.36 -3.37
C VAL A 250 2.27 15.01 -2.37
N PHE A 251 3.53 14.56 -2.34
CA PHE A 251 4.57 15.09 -1.46
C PHE A 251 5.52 16.01 -2.22
N ASP A 252 5.84 17.15 -1.59
CA ASP A 252 6.88 18.08 -2.07
C ASP A 252 6.62 18.56 -3.52
N THR A 253 5.32 18.68 -3.83
CA THR A 253 4.61 19.39 -4.90
C THR A 253 5.01 19.17 -6.38
N GLU A 254 3.99 18.78 -7.16
CA GLU A 254 3.87 19.01 -8.61
C GLU A 254 2.77 20.04 -8.89
N ALA A 255 2.94 21.28 -8.44
CA ALA A 255 1.90 22.32 -8.46
C ALA A 255 1.22 22.50 -9.82
N ALA A 256 1.99 22.46 -10.91
CA ALA A 256 1.49 22.60 -12.28
C ALA A 256 0.53 21.46 -12.70
N GLN A 257 0.52 20.34 -11.98
CA GLN A 257 -0.31 19.18 -12.27
C GLN A 257 -1.53 19.10 -11.33
N ILE A 258 -1.64 19.96 -10.31
CA ILE A 258 -2.74 19.87 -9.33
C ILE A 258 -4.11 20.04 -10.00
N GLU A 259 -4.26 20.98 -10.94
CA GLU A 259 -5.53 21.17 -11.66
C GLU A 259 -5.92 19.93 -12.45
N GLN A 260 -4.95 19.32 -13.14
CA GLN A 260 -5.16 18.05 -13.85
C GLN A 260 -5.55 16.93 -12.88
N MET A 261 -4.87 16.81 -11.73
CA MET A 261 -5.21 15.83 -10.70
C MET A 261 -6.63 16.01 -10.16
N ILE A 262 -7.13 17.25 -10.04
CA ILE A 262 -8.50 17.55 -9.60
C ILE A 262 -9.52 17.12 -10.66
N LEU A 263 -9.24 17.36 -11.94
CA LEU A 263 -10.11 16.88 -13.03
C LEU A 263 -10.15 15.35 -13.07
N ASP A 264 -8.98 14.72 -12.96
CA ASP A 264 -8.87 13.26 -12.91
C ASP A 264 -9.52 12.68 -11.64
N LYS A 265 -9.47 13.38 -10.52
CA LYS A 265 -10.21 13.02 -9.29
C LYS A 265 -11.71 12.88 -9.57
N GLN A 266 -12.30 13.82 -10.32
CA GLN A 266 -13.72 13.76 -10.69
C GLN A 266 -14.03 12.60 -11.64
N ARG A 267 -13.08 12.28 -12.54
CA ARG A 267 -13.23 11.21 -13.53
C ARG A 267 -13.05 9.80 -12.95
N PHE A 268 -12.04 9.61 -12.11
CA PHE A 268 -11.62 8.30 -11.59
C PHE A 268 -12.03 8.05 -10.13
N GLY A 269 -12.55 9.06 -9.43
CA GLY A 269 -13.20 8.90 -8.13
C GLY A 269 -12.28 8.70 -6.93
N PHE A 270 -10.97 8.96 -7.06
CA PHE A 270 -10.03 8.92 -5.95
C PHE A 270 -10.15 10.17 -5.05
N ASN A 271 -9.53 10.16 -3.86
CA ASN A 271 -9.27 11.36 -3.06
C ASN A 271 -7.91 11.98 -3.39
N LEU A 272 -7.73 13.29 -3.15
CA LEU A 272 -6.48 14.00 -3.40
C LEU A 272 -6.00 14.76 -2.16
N ILE A 273 -4.82 14.41 -1.66
CA ILE A 273 -4.19 15.08 -0.51
C ILE A 273 -2.83 15.63 -0.97
N VAL A 274 -2.63 16.94 -0.85
CA VAL A 274 -1.40 17.62 -1.26
C VAL A 274 -0.65 18.09 -0.04
N LEU A 275 0.60 17.64 0.11
CA LEU A 275 1.50 17.97 1.20
C LEU A 275 2.73 18.67 0.61
N SER A 276 2.68 19.99 0.53
CA SER A 276 3.74 20.82 -0.05
C SER A 276 4.71 21.35 1.02
N ASN A 277 5.91 21.72 0.60
CA ASN A 277 6.90 22.32 1.48
C ASN A 277 7.49 23.62 0.90
N SER A 278 6.63 24.46 0.33
CA SER A 278 7.04 25.73 -0.27
C SER A 278 7.17 26.84 0.79
N LEU A 279 8.16 27.71 0.63
CA LEU A 279 8.27 28.97 1.38
C LEU A 279 7.10 29.91 1.08
N SER A 280 6.68 29.96 -0.19
CA SER A 280 5.56 30.78 -0.67
C SER A 280 4.46 29.83 -1.17
N PRO A 281 3.52 29.42 -0.30
CA PRO A 281 2.45 28.52 -0.70
C PRO A 281 1.56 29.16 -1.76
N GLN A 282 1.27 28.42 -2.82
CA GLN A 282 0.21 28.78 -3.75
C GLN A 282 -1.10 28.22 -3.21
N LYS A 283 -2.07 29.10 -2.96
CA LYS A 283 -3.42 28.69 -2.56
C LYS A 283 -4.16 28.20 -3.81
N ASN A 284 -4.60 26.96 -3.79
CA ASN A 284 -5.53 26.46 -4.80
C ASN A 284 -6.97 26.75 -4.34
N THR A 285 -7.79 27.38 -5.17
CA THR A 285 -9.19 27.69 -4.80
C THR A 285 -10.08 26.45 -4.78
N SER A 286 -9.65 25.37 -5.44
CA SER A 286 -10.41 24.13 -5.61
C SER A 286 -10.11 23.08 -4.54
N ILE A 287 -9.08 23.31 -3.72
CA ILE A 287 -8.72 22.44 -2.59
C ILE A 287 -8.62 23.31 -1.33
N PRO A 288 -9.42 23.02 -0.29
CA PRO A 288 -9.37 23.77 0.96
C PRO A 288 -8.04 23.63 1.71
#